data_AF-A0A2N1HWT5-F1
#
_entry.id   AF-A0A2N1HWT5-F1
#
_cell.length_a   1.000
_cell.length_b   1.000
_cell.length_c   1.000
_cell.angle_alpha   90.00
_cell.angle_beta   90.00
_cell.angle_gamma   90.00
#
_symmetry.space_group_name_H-M   'P 1'
#
loop_
_entity.id
_entity.type
_entity.pdbx_description
1 polymer ?
#
loop_
_entity_poly.entity_id
_entity_poly.type
_entity_poly.pdbx_seq_one_letter_code
_entity_poly.pdbx_strand_id
1 'polypeptide(L)'
;MVSVKTPLLFVASVILAVIGFYVAGLIFGEGSTSIEKSMFAVGVILNAVLIFILSSMTKSNASAASTSVTSSAISNDDEHDDDHDDESDEDVSTLYVGNLPYRANEQIVKEHFETFGYVRSVRLMKDKRTGKRKGFGFVEVSAQQADSMIDKLNDSEFQERTIKVRPAKDKVA
;
A
#
# COMPACT_ATOMS: atom_id res chain seq x y z
N MET A 1 2.22 3.65 14.38
CA MET A 1 1.30 4.82 14.31
C MET A 1 1.54 5.54 12.98
N VAL A 2 0.93 5.06 11.89
CA VAL A 2 1.09 5.68 10.56
C VAL A 2 0.31 6.98 10.55
N SER A 3 1.08 8.06 10.49
CA SER A 3 0.64 9.43 10.70
C SER A 3 -0.46 9.81 9.70
N VAL A 4 -1.67 10.07 10.20
CA VAL A 4 -2.86 10.67 9.56
C VAL A 4 -2.62 12.08 8.95
N LYS A 5 -1.37 12.40 8.61
CA LYS A 5 -0.92 13.71 8.10
C LYS A 5 -1.06 13.87 6.58
N THR A 6 -1.25 12.79 5.83
CA THR A 6 -1.47 12.81 4.37
C THR A 6 -2.81 13.41 3.92
N PRO A 7 -3.98 13.13 4.54
CA PRO A 7 -5.24 13.75 4.09
C PRO A 7 -5.29 15.25 4.36
N LEU A 8 -4.64 15.72 5.43
CA LEU A 8 -4.62 17.13 5.79
C LEU A 8 -3.81 17.96 4.79
N LEU A 9 -2.70 17.43 4.27
CA LEU A 9 -1.89 18.10 3.25
C LEU A 9 -2.61 18.18 1.90
N PHE A 10 -3.39 17.17 1.53
CA PHE A 10 -4.21 17.21 0.31
C PHE A 10 -5.29 18.29 0.40
N VAL A 11 -6.01 18.35 1.52
CA VAL A 11 -7.03 19.38 1.76
C VAL A 11 -6.41 20.78 1.80
N ALA A 12 -5.25 20.95 2.43
CA ALA A 12 -4.53 22.22 2.46
C ALA A 12 -4.09 22.69 1.06
N SER A 13 -3.63 21.77 0.20
CA SER A 13 -3.22 22.09 -1.17
C SER A 13 -4.41 22.52 -2.05
N VAL A 14 -5.55 21.83 -1.94
CA VAL A 14 -6.78 22.20 -2.66
C VAL A 14 -7.28 23.57 -2.21
N ILE A 15 -7.26 23.84 -0.90
CA ILE A 15 -7.66 25.13 -0.33
C ILE A 15 -6.75 26.26 -0.82
N LEU A 16 -5.42 26.05 -0.82
CA LEU A 16 -4.45 27.02 -1.34
C LEU A 16 -4.64 27.30 -2.84
N ALA A 17 -4.99 26.29 -3.64
CA ALA A 17 -5.28 26.47 -5.06
C ALA A 17 -6.55 27.29 -5.31
N VAL A 18 -7.62 27.03 -4.55
CA VAL A 18 -8.88 27.79 -4.63
C VAL A 18 -8.68 29.24 -4.16
N ILE A 19 -7.95 29.43 -3.06
CA ILE A 19 -7.60 30.76 -2.57
C ILE A 19 -6.71 31.48 -3.58
N GLY A 20 -5.71 30.81 -4.15
CA GLY A 20 -4.83 31.37 -5.17
C GLY A 20 -5.58 31.84 -6.41
N PHE A 21 -6.57 31.07 -6.87
CA PHE A 21 -7.45 31.47 -7.97
C PHE A 21 -8.30 32.70 -7.63
N TYR A 22 -8.88 32.74 -6.43
CA TYR A 22 -9.73 33.85 -6.00
C TYR A 22 -8.93 35.13 -5.73
N VAL A 23 -7.74 35.01 -5.13
CA VAL A 23 -6.81 36.12 -4.86
C VAL A 23 -6.19 36.63 -6.15
N ALA A 24 -5.83 35.75 -7.10
CA ALA A 24 -5.37 36.17 -8.42
C ALA A 24 -6.46 36.95 -9.17
N GLY A 25 -7.72 36.52 -9.08
CA GLY A 25 -8.86 37.27 -9.63
C GLY A 25 -9.10 38.64 -8.96
N LEU A 26 -8.66 38.82 -7.71
CA LEU A 26 -8.79 40.07 -6.96
C LEU A 26 -7.62 41.04 -7.20
N ILE A 27 -6.40 40.52 -7.38
CA ILE A 27 -5.19 41.34 -7.64
C ILE A 27 -5.10 41.73 -9.12
N PHE A 28 -5.47 40.85 -10.04
CA PHE A 28 -5.48 41.11 -11.48
C PHE A 28 -6.89 41.47 -11.94
N GLY A 29 -7.34 42.68 -11.59
CA GLY A 29 -8.61 43.24 -12.06
C GLY A 29 -8.68 43.32 -13.58
N GLU A 30 -9.86 42.98 -14.13
CA GLU A 30 -10.50 43.16 -15.46
C GLU A 30 -9.71 43.47 -16.77
N GLY A 31 -8.39 43.54 -16.79
CA GLY A 31 -7.57 43.88 -17.95
C GLY A 31 -6.71 42.75 -18.53
N SER A 32 -6.76 41.55 -17.94
CA SER A 32 -5.94 40.41 -18.38
C SER A 32 -6.53 39.75 -19.64
N THR A 33 -5.72 39.73 -20.71
CA THR A 33 -6.07 39.16 -22.02
C THR A 33 -6.47 37.69 -21.90
N SER A 34 -7.40 37.22 -22.75
CA SER A 34 -7.91 35.83 -22.71
C SER A 34 -6.82 34.75 -22.72
N ILE A 35 -5.62 35.09 -23.18
CA ILE A 35 -4.46 34.20 -23.24
C ILE A 35 -3.94 33.88 -21.82
N GLU A 36 -3.86 34.85 -20.90
CA GLU A 36 -3.34 34.63 -19.54
C GLU A 36 -4.29 33.77 -18.69
N LYS A 37 -5.60 34.01 -18.81
CA LYS A 37 -6.64 33.17 -18.18
C LYS A 37 -6.58 31.73 -18.69
N SER A 38 -6.33 31.56 -20.00
CA SER A 38 -6.17 30.24 -20.62
C SER A 38 -4.87 29.55 -20.18
N MET A 39 -3.77 30.28 -19.98
CA MET A 39 -2.51 29.72 -19.49
C MET A 39 -2.62 29.24 -18.05
N PHE A 40 -3.38 29.94 -17.20
CA PHE A 40 -3.65 29.47 -15.84
C PHE A 40 -4.51 28.20 -15.84
N ALA A 41 -5.58 28.16 -16.65
CA ALA A 41 -6.43 26.97 -16.78
C ALA A 41 -5.64 25.77 -17.31
N VAL A 42 -4.82 25.96 -18.36
CA VAL A 42 -3.92 24.93 -18.89
C VAL A 42 -2.89 24.52 -17.86
N GLY A 43 -2.33 25.45 -17.09
CA GLY A 43 -1.39 25.18 -16.01
C GLY A 43 -2.00 24.32 -14.89
N VAL A 44 -3.22 24.63 -14.46
CA VAL A 44 -3.96 23.83 -13.46
C VAL A 44 -4.25 22.43 -13.98
N ILE A 45 -4.67 22.31 -15.25
CA ILE A 45 -4.95 21.02 -15.87
C ILE A 45 -3.66 20.20 -16.02
N LEU A 46 -2.56 20.79 -16.48
CA LEU A 46 -1.26 20.12 -16.61
C LEU A 46 -0.70 19.70 -15.24
N ASN A 47 -0.86 20.53 -14.21
CA ASN A 47 -0.43 20.20 -12.86
C ASN A 47 -1.28 19.05 -12.26
N ALA A 48 -2.59 19.08 -12.48
CA ALA A 48 -3.50 18.00 -12.08
C ALA A 48 -3.21 16.68 -12.81
N VAL A 49 -2.92 16.74 -14.12
CA VAL A 49 -2.52 15.58 -14.93
C VAL A 49 -1.14 15.06 -14.50
N LEU A 50 -0.20 15.94 -14.19
CA LEU A 50 1.11 15.55 -13.67
C LEU A 50 0.99 14.89 -12.30
N ILE A 51 0.17 15.42 -11.39
CA ILE A 51 -0.12 14.80 -10.10
C ILE A 51 -0.83 13.47 -10.29
N PHE A 52 -1.76 13.34 -11.24
CA PHE A 52 -2.45 12.09 -11.54
C PHE A 52 -1.52 11.02 -12.12
N ILE A 53 -0.61 11.40 -13.02
CA ILE A 53 0.42 10.53 -13.59
C ILE A 53 1.45 10.16 -12.51
N LEU A 54 1.90 11.10 -11.70
CA LEU A 54 2.79 10.83 -10.57
C LEU A 54 2.09 9.94 -9.54
N SER A 55 0.82 10.16 -9.21
CA SER A 55 0.02 9.30 -8.32
C SER A 55 -0.18 7.89 -8.91
N SER A 56 -0.29 7.80 -10.24
CA SER A 56 -0.34 6.51 -10.95
C SER A 56 1.02 5.80 -10.98
N MET A 57 2.13 6.55 -10.90
CA MET A 57 3.49 6.01 -10.85
C MET A 57 4.01 5.79 -9.43
N THR A 58 3.47 6.45 -8.40
CA THR A 58 3.93 6.35 -7.00
C THR A 58 3.23 5.23 -6.21
N LYS A 59 2.34 4.45 -6.82
CA LYS A 59 1.99 3.10 -6.29
C LYS A 59 2.99 2.01 -6.71
N SER A 60 4.18 2.42 -7.13
CA SER A 60 5.39 1.60 -7.23
C SER A 60 6.60 2.51 -7.03
N ASN A 61 7.36 2.27 -5.96
CA ASN A 61 8.61 2.96 -5.59
C ASN A 61 8.49 4.37 -4.98
N ALA A 62 8.43 4.42 -3.65
CA ALA A 62 9.17 5.44 -2.92
C ALA A 62 10.66 5.19 -3.09
N SER A 63 11.29 5.81 -4.10
CA SER A 63 12.71 6.16 -4.10
C SER A 63 13.01 6.96 -5.37
N ALA A 64 13.24 8.26 -5.22
CA ALA A 64 13.92 9.06 -6.22
C ALA A 64 15.25 9.55 -5.62
N ALA A 65 16.32 8.95 -6.14
CA ALA A 65 17.67 9.49 -6.35
C ALA A 65 18.55 9.83 -5.13
N SER A 66 19.56 8.97 -4.92
CA SER A 66 20.96 9.38 -4.92
C SER A 66 21.80 8.28 -5.55
N THR A 67 22.39 8.59 -6.71
CA THR A 67 23.26 7.72 -7.50
C THR A 67 24.67 7.71 -6.91
N SER A 68 25.24 6.54 -6.63
CA SER A 68 26.58 6.21 -7.12
C SER A 68 26.86 4.71 -6.99
N VAL A 69 27.15 4.14 -8.15
CA VAL A 69 27.85 2.88 -8.42
C VAL A 69 28.86 2.44 -7.36
N THR A 70 28.85 1.15 -7.02
CA THR A 70 30.06 0.30 -7.05
C THR A 70 29.66 -1.17 -7.04
N SER A 71 29.99 -1.83 -8.13
CA SER A 71 30.08 -3.27 -8.28
C SER A 71 30.91 -3.88 -7.14
N SER A 72 30.55 -5.06 -6.64
CA SER A 72 31.44 -6.23 -6.46
C SER A 72 30.82 -7.28 -5.52
N ALA A 73 30.73 -8.51 -6.05
CA ALA A 73 31.12 -9.77 -5.42
C ALA A 73 30.54 -10.21 -4.05
N ILE A 74 29.86 -11.38 -4.06
CA ILE A 74 29.84 -12.43 -3.02
C ILE A 74 29.06 -12.02 -1.74
N SER A 75 28.09 -12.76 -1.21
CA SER A 75 27.97 -14.19 -0.92
C SER A 75 26.50 -14.63 -0.96
N ASN A 76 26.28 -15.91 -1.29
CA ASN A 76 25.04 -16.60 -0.92
C ASN A 76 25.13 -16.83 0.58
N ASP A 77 24.41 -16.03 1.36
CA ASP A 77 24.18 -16.30 2.77
C ASP A 77 22.75 -16.82 2.91
N ASP A 78 22.66 -18.10 3.30
CA ASP A 78 21.48 -18.76 3.84
C ASP A 78 21.07 -18.01 5.12
N GLU A 79 20.23 -16.99 5.00
CA GLU A 79 19.58 -16.39 6.17
C GLU A 79 18.39 -17.27 6.58
N HIS A 80 18.63 -18.04 7.64
CA HIS A 80 17.60 -18.50 8.57
C HIS A 80 17.00 -17.28 9.27
N ASP A 81 15.91 -16.76 8.74
CA ASP A 81 15.03 -15.85 9.48
C ASP A 81 14.12 -16.69 10.39
N ASP A 82 14.71 -17.27 11.44
CA ASP A 82 13.98 -17.51 12.69
C ASP A 82 14.20 -16.26 13.56
N ASP A 83 13.61 -15.14 13.13
CA ASP A 83 13.34 -14.02 14.02
C ASP A 83 12.23 -14.47 14.99
N HIS A 84 12.67 -15.14 16.05
CA HIS A 84 11.93 -15.23 17.29
C HIS A 84 11.82 -13.82 17.90
N ASP A 85 10.87 -13.04 17.38
CA ASP A 85 10.34 -11.85 18.05
C ASP A 85 9.51 -12.29 19.26
N ASP A 86 10.24 -12.61 20.33
CA ASP A 86 9.74 -12.79 21.69
C ASP A 86 9.33 -11.41 22.26
N GLU A 87 8.24 -10.84 21.73
CA GLU A 87 7.60 -9.65 22.27
C GLU A 87 6.09 -9.84 22.43
N SER A 88 5.74 -10.15 23.70
CA SER A 88 4.41 -10.07 24.33
C SER A 88 3.30 -10.92 23.70
N ASP A 89 2.79 -11.86 24.51
CA ASP A 89 1.52 -12.59 24.33
C ASP A 89 0.28 -11.68 24.35
N GLU A 90 0.33 -10.54 23.66
CA GLU A 90 -0.81 -9.67 23.45
C GLU A 90 -1.59 -10.23 22.25
N ASP A 91 -2.42 -11.25 22.52
CA ASP A 91 -3.53 -11.73 21.70
C ASP A 91 -3.29 -11.63 20.17
N VAL A 92 -2.38 -12.44 19.63
CA VAL A 92 -2.16 -12.56 18.17
C VAL A 92 -2.85 -13.82 17.65
N SER A 93 -3.59 -13.69 16.55
CA SER A 93 -4.25 -14.80 15.88
C SER A 93 -3.75 -14.92 14.45
N THR A 94 -3.55 -16.16 14.01
CA THR A 94 -3.12 -16.45 12.64
C THR A 94 -4.33 -16.79 11.77
N LEU A 95 -4.42 -16.18 10.61
CA LEU A 95 -5.44 -16.44 9.59
C LEU A 95 -4.83 -17.20 8.42
N TYR A 96 -5.52 -18.25 7.98
CA TYR A 96 -5.24 -18.93 6.73
C TYR A 96 -5.91 -18.17 5.57
N VAL A 97 -5.13 -17.88 4.53
CA VAL A 97 -5.61 -17.21 3.31
C VAL A 97 -5.35 -18.10 2.11
N GLY A 98 -6.41 -18.62 1.51
CA GLY A 98 -6.37 -19.54 0.37
C GLY A 98 -6.91 -18.94 -0.92
N ASN A 99 -6.65 -19.64 -2.03
CA ASN A 99 -7.05 -19.25 -3.38
C ASN A 99 -6.44 -17.90 -3.84
N LEU A 100 -5.28 -17.55 -3.31
CA LEU A 100 -4.53 -16.40 -3.78
C LEU A 100 -4.00 -16.65 -5.21
N PRO A 101 -3.95 -15.62 -6.07
CA PRO A 101 -3.31 -15.76 -7.37
C PRO A 101 -1.83 -16.06 -7.20
N TYR A 102 -1.26 -16.83 -8.13
CA TYR A 102 0.16 -17.19 -8.10
C TYR A 102 1.10 -15.97 -8.20
N ARG A 103 0.58 -14.83 -8.67
CA ARG A 103 1.27 -13.55 -8.75
C ARG A 103 1.15 -12.70 -7.47
N ALA A 104 0.35 -13.12 -6.48
CA ALA A 104 0.20 -12.40 -5.21
C ALA A 104 1.55 -12.23 -4.49
N ASN A 105 1.83 -11.00 -4.07
CA ASN A 105 2.98 -10.66 -3.23
C ASN A 105 2.54 -10.48 -1.78
N GLU A 106 3.43 -10.77 -0.83
CA GLU A 106 3.19 -10.60 0.61
C GLU A 106 2.78 -9.16 0.92
N GLN A 107 3.47 -8.19 0.32
CA GLN A 107 3.16 -6.76 0.46
C GLN A 107 1.73 -6.41 0.06
N ILE A 108 1.25 -6.92 -1.09
CA ILE A 108 -0.09 -6.58 -1.59
C ILE A 108 -1.16 -7.25 -0.72
N VAL A 109 -0.91 -8.47 -0.26
CA VAL A 109 -1.81 -9.17 0.67
C VAL A 109 -1.85 -8.42 2.00
N LYS A 110 -0.69 -7.97 2.52
CA LYS A 110 -0.60 -7.16 3.74
C LYS A 110 -1.43 -5.88 3.61
N GLU A 111 -1.22 -5.09 2.57
CA GLU A 111 -1.96 -3.84 2.33
C GLU A 111 -3.49 -4.07 2.24
N HIS A 112 -3.91 -5.17 1.62
CA HIS A 112 -5.33 -5.51 1.52
C HIS A 112 -5.94 -5.84 2.89
N PHE A 113 -5.24 -6.62 3.71
CA PHE A 113 -5.68 -6.98 5.06
C PHE A 113 -5.58 -5.78 6.02
N GLU A 114 -4.61 -4.89 5.83
CA GLU A 114 -4.43 -3.66 6.62
C GLU A 114 -5.61 -2.68 6.49
N THR A 115 -6.40 -2.80 5.42
CA THR A 115 -7.63 -2.00 5.25
C THR A 115 -8.71 -2.36 6.29
N PHE A 116 -8.64 -3.57 6.87
CA PHE A 116 -9.62 -4.08 7.82
C PHE A 116 -9.12 -4.11 9.27
N GLY A 117 -7.81 -3.94 9.49
CA GLY A 117 -7.21 -3.88 10.82
C GLY A 117 -5.69 -4.07 10.80
N TYR A 118 -5.07 -4.28 11.95
CA TYR A 118 -3.61 -4.35 12.05
C TYR A 118 -3.07 -5.74 11.68
N VAL A 119 -2.08 -5.76 10.78
CA VAL A 119 -1.39 -6.98 10.33
C VAL A 119 0.05 -6.96 10.85
N ARG A 120 0.40 -7.96 11.67
CA ARG A 120 1.75 -8.14 12.20
C ARG A 120 2.68 -8.66 11.10
N SER A 121 2.34 -9.80 10.53
CA SER A 121 3.17 -10.50 9.53
C SER A 121 2.33 -11.20 8.45
N VAL A 122 2.91 -11.37 7.27
CA VAL A 122 2.31 -12.11 6.15
C VAL A 122 3.35 -13.07 5.57
N ARG A 123 2.99 -14.35 5.50
CA ARG A 123 3.85 -15.41 4.96
C ARG A 123 3.16 -16.17 3.84
N LEU A 124 3.63 -16.01 2.60
CA LEU A 124 3.08 -16.75 1.46
C LEU A 124 3.86 -18.04 1.20
N MET A 125 3.15 -19.17 1.09
CA MET A 125 3.81 -20.45 0.95
C MET A 125 4.23 -20.70 -0.50
N LYS A 126 5.51 -21.03 -0.67
CA LYS A 126 6.11 -21.42 -1.96
C LYS A 126 6.38 -22.93 -1.96
N ASP A 127 6.30 -23.56 -3.12
CA ASP A 127 6.72 -24.94 -3.31
C ASP A 127 8.25 -24.99 -3.29
N LYS A 128 8.83 -25.73 -2.34
CA LYS A 128 10.29 -25.85 -2.15
C LYS A 128 11.00 -26.48 -3.36
N ARG A 129 10.30 -27.30 -4.16
CA ARG A 129 10.90 -28.00 -5.30
C ARG A 129 10.87 -27.17 -6.58
N THR A 130 9.80 -26.40 -6.79
CA THR A 130 9.58 -25.65 -8.03
C THR A 130 9.73 -24.15 -7.89
N GLY A 131 9.83 -23.63 -6.67
CA GLY A 131 9.85 -22.19 -6.34
C GLY A 131 8.53 -21.47 -6.61
N LYS A 132 7.52 -22.15 -7.17
CA LYS A 132 6.23 -21.56 -7.53
C LYS A 132 5.38 -21.34 -6.28
N ARG A 133 4.60 -20.25 -6.27
CA ARG A 133 3.66 -19.97 -5.17
C ARG A 133 2.56 -21.04 -5.14
N LYS A 134 2.18 -21.50 -3.95
CA LYS A 134 1.12 -22.50 -3.79
C LYS A 134 -0.30 -21.91 -3.84
N GLY A 135 -0.41 -20.57 -3.87
CA GLY A 135 -1.70 -19.87 -3.88
C GLY A 135 -2.39 -19.85 -2.51
N PHE A 136 -1.61 -19.98 -1.44
CA PHE A 136 -2.08 -19.80 -0.07
C PHE A 136 -0.96 -19.24 0.81
N GLY A 137 -1.35 -18.68 1.95
CA GLY A 137 -0.44 -18.17 2.96
C GLY A 137 -1.10 -18.01 4.33
N PHE A 138 -0.33 -17.46 5.25
CA PHE A 138 -0.74 -17.18 6.62
C PHE A 138 -0.54 -15.69 6.91
N VAL A 139 -1.48 -15.10 7.63
CA VAL A 139 -1.47 -13.69 8.01
C VAL A 139 -1.67 -13.61 9.51
N GLU A 140 -0.73 -12.99 10.21
CA GLU A 140 -0.80 -12.75 11.65
C GLU A 140 -1.45 -11.40 11.91
N VAL A 141 -2.51 -11.40 12.70
CA VAL A 141 -3.32 -10.23 13.02
C VAL A 141 -3.60 -10.18 14.52
N SER A 142 -4.08 -9.05 15.02
CA SER A 142 -4.60 -9.01 16.39
C SER A 142 -5.84 -9.91 16.53
N ALA A 143 -5.89 -10.76 17.55
CA ALA A 143 -6.97 -11.71 17.77
C ALA A 143 -8.34 -11.03 17.92
N GLN A 144 -8.36 -9.82 18.49
CA GLN A 144 -9.58 -9.00 18.61
C GLN A 144 -10.21 -8.65 17.25
N GLN A 145 -9.39 -8.59 16.19
CA GLN A 145 -9.82 -8.22 14.84
C GLN A 145 -9.94 -9.43 13.90
N ALA A 146 -9.44 -10.60 14.31
CA ALA A 146 -9.37 -11.79 13.48
C ALA A 146 -10.74 -12.23 12.94
N ASP A 147 -11.73 -12.37 13.83
CA ASP A 147 -13.09 -12.80 13.44
C ASP A 147 -13.76 -11.80 12.49
N SER A 148 -13.63 -10.50 12.80
CA SER A 148 -14.18 -9.43 11.95
C SER A 148 -13.54 -9.40 10.56
N MET A 149 -12.24 -9.69 10.46
CA MET A 149 -11.53 -9.80 9.18
C MET A 149 -11.98 -11.03 8.40
N ILE A 150 -12.13 -12.19 9.06
CA ILE A 150 -12.63 -13.41 8.41
C ILE A 150 -14.00 -13.16 7.78
N ASP A 151 -14.93 -12.56 8.52
CA ASP A 151 -16.30 -12.34 8.03
C ASP A 151 -16.35 -11.38 6.83
N LYS A 152 -15.44 -10.41 6.77
CA LYS A 152 -15.39 -9.41 5.69
C LYS A 152 -14.59 -9.87 4.47
N LEU A 153 -13.53 -10.63 4.68
CA LEU A 153 -12.58 -11.03 3.63
C LEU A 153 -12.86 -12.42 3.08
N ASN A 154 -13.57 -13.28 3.82
CA ASN A 154 -13.93 -14.59 3.29
C ASN A 154 -14.89 -14.44 2.11
N ASP A 155 -14.54 -15.09 1.00
CA ASP A 155 -15.24 -15.02 -0.28
C ASP A 155 -15.23 -13.62 -0.94
N SER A 156 -14.31 -12.74 -0.55
CA SER A 156 -14.07 -11.47 -1.23
C SER A 156 -13.24 -11.65 -2.51
N GLU A 157 -13.36 -10.70 -3.44
CA GLU A 157 -12.56 -10.69 -4.67
C GLU A 157 -11.20 -9.99 -4.47
N PHE A 158 -10.13 -10.72 -4.76
CA PHE A 158 -8.76 -10.21 -4.77
C PHE A 158 -8.08 -10.60 -6.09
N GLN A 159 -7.75 -9.59 -6.91
CA GLN A 159 -7.09 -9.77 -8.21
C GLN A 159 -7.81 -10.82 -9.09
N GLU A 160 -9.11 -10.62 -9.32
CA GLU A 160 -9.97 -11.50 -10.15
C GLU A 160 -10.15 -12.93 -9.59
N ARG A 161 -9.83 -13.15 -8.31
CA ARG A 161 -10.03 -14.43 -7.64
C ARG A 161 -10.70 -14.26 -6.30
N THR A 162 -11.66 -15.13 -6.02
CA THR A 162 -12.32 -15.20 -4.71
C THR A 162 -11.37 -15.81 -3.68
N ILE A 163 -10.97 -15.05 -2.66
CA ILE A 163 -10.10 -15.55 -1.59
C ILE A 163 -10.90 -16.23 -0.50
N LYS A 164 -10.28 -17.21 0.16
CA LYS A 164 -10.87 -17.91 1.31
C LYS A 164 -10.08 -17.60 2.55
N VAL A 165 -10.70 -16.98 3.53
CA VAL A 165 -10.07 -16.60 4.80
C VAL A 165 -10.69 -17.43 5.91
N ARG A 166 -9.85 -18.06 6.73
CA ARG A 166 -10.27 -18.92 7.84
C ARG A 166 -9.32 -18.77 9.02
N PRO A 167 -9.75 -19.10 10.25
CA PRO A 167 -8.81 -19.31 11.35
C PRO A 167 -7.75 -20.33 10.94
N ALA A 168 -6.47 -20.01 11.11
CA ALA A 168 -5.44 -21.00 10.91
C ALA A 168 -5.51 -22.04 12.04
N LYS A 169 -5.28 -23.30 11.71
CA LYS A 169 -5.02 -24.30 12.74
C LYS A 169 -3.58 -24.08 13.20
N ASP A 170 -3.39 -23.85 14.49
CA ASP A 170 -2.06 -23.84 15.07
C ASP A 170 -1.32 -25.11 14.67
N LYS A 171 -0.03 -24.96 14.37
CA LYS A 171 0.87 -26.11 14.41
C LYS A 171 0.90 -26.53 15.87
N VAL A 172 0.12 -27.56 16.21
CA VAL A 172 0.30 -28.30 17.46
C VAL A 172 1.76 -28.76 17.43
N ALA A 173 2.59 -28.11 18.23
CA ALA A 173 3.98 -28.47 18.44
C ALA A 173 4.07 -29.82 19.15
#